data_AF-A0A8J7FCE8-F1
#
_entry.id   AF-A0A8J7FCE8-F1
#
_cell.length_a   1.000
_cell.length_b   1.000
_cell.length_c   1.000
_cell.angle_alpha   90.00
_cell.angle_beta   90.00
_cell.angle_gamma   90.00
#
_symmetry.space_group_name_H-M   'P 1'
#
loop_
_entity.id
_entity.type
_entity.pdbx_description
1 polymer ?
#
loop_
_entity_poly.entity_id
_entity_poly.type
_entity_poly.pdbx_seq_one_letter_code
_entity_poly.pdbx_strand_id
1 'polypeptide(L)' 'MSELGNAHPKFIEAMQKLSAMSEEERLSEENKDLFEQAMNYAPLDIQPQLVAIRKKYDELH' A
#
# COMPACT_ATOMS: atom_id res chain seq x y z
N MET A 1 -8.15 -4.10 20.39
CA MET A 1 -9.12 -3.51 19.44
C MET A 1 -8.32 -2.65 18.50
N SER A 2 -8.34 -2.99 17.22
CA SER A 2 -7.35 -2.69 16.17
C SER A 2 -7.07 -1.20 15.92
N GLU A 3 -5.79 -0.84 15.89
CA GLU A 3 -5.24 0.51 15.58
C GLU A 3 -5.62 1.07 14.19
N LEU A 4 -6.37 0.30 13.39
CA LEU A 4 -6.96 0.74 12.12
C LEU A 4 -8.21 1.63 12.27
N GLY A 5 -8.74 1.83 13.48
CA GLY A 5 -9.97 2.60 13.71
C GLY A 5 -9.93 4.06 13.25
N ASN A 6 -8.73 4.63 13.06
CA ASN A 6 -8.51 5.99 12.56
C ASN A 6 -7.82 6.02 11.18
N ALA A 7 -7.64 4.87 10.53
CA ALA A 7 -7.02 4.84 9.22
C ALA A 7 -7.95 5.46 8.18
N HIS A 8 -7.39 6.27 7.28
CA HIS A 8 -8.19 6.99 6.31
C HIS A 8 -8.92 6.01 5.36
N PRO A 9 -10.20 6.25 4.98
CA PRO A 9 -10.97 5.30 4.17
C PRO A 9 -10.27 4.89 2.86
N LYS A 10 -9.61 5.84 2.19
CA LYS A 10 -8.83 5.57 0.97
C LYS A 10 -7.65 4.61 1.17
N PHE A 11 -7.04 4.63 2.36
CA PHE A 11 -5.98 3.68 2.71
C PHE A 11 -6.56 2.29 2.91
N ILE A 12 -7.68 2.17 3.62
CA ILE A 12 -8.35 0.89 3.84
C ILE A 12 -8.77 0.27 2.51
N GLU A 13 -9.37 1.05 1.63
CA GLU A 13 -9.78 0.59 0.29
C GLU A 13 -8.57 0.16 -0.55
N ALA A 14 -7.50 0.95 -0.55
CA ALA A 14 -6.28 0.61 -1.28
C ALA A 14 -5.65 -0.68 -0.75
N MET A 15 -5.53 -0.83 0.57
CA MET A 15 -5.00 -2.03 1.20
C MET A 15 -5.86 -3.26 0.95
N GLN A 16 -7.20 -3.14 0.94
CA GLN A 16 -8.09 -4.25 0.60
C GLN A 16 -7.82 -4.75 -0.82
N LYS A 17 -7.74 -3.85 -1.80
CA LYS A 17 -7.44 -4.20 -3.19
C LYS A 17 -6.04 -4.79 -3.35
N LEU A 18 -5.03 -4.13 -2.76
CA LEU A 18 -3.65 -4.62 -2.77
C LEU A 18 -3.53 -6.00 -2.09
N SER A 19 -4.23 -6.25 -1.00
CA SER A 19 -4.19 -7.54 -0.29
C SER A 19 -4.78 -8.70 -1.09
N ALA A 20 -5.69 -8.41 -2.02
CA ALA A 20 -6.28 -9.38 -2.93
C ALA A 20 -5.39 -9.68 -4.15
N MET A 21 -4.36 -8.86 -4.39
CA MET A 21 -3.41 -9.00 -5.49
C MET A 21 -2.18 -9.81 -5.07
N SER A 22 -1.58 -10.50 -6.03
CA SER A 22 -0.26 -11.12 -5.91
C SER A 22 0.85 -10.05 -5.75
N GLU A 23 2.04 -10.47 -5.31
CA GLU A 23 3.18 -9.55 -5.16
C GLU A 23 3.57 -8.90 -6.49
N GLU A 24 3.57 -9.67 -7.59
CA GLU A 24 3.83 -9.15 -8.93
C GLU A 24 2.78 -8.12 -9.37
N GLU A 25 1.49 -8.39 -9.14
CA GLU A 25 0.43 -7.44 -9.47
C GLU A 25 0.51 -6.16 -8.65
N ARG A 26 0.82 -6.23 -7.35
CA ARG A 26 1.03 -5.03 -6.52
C ARG A 26 2.22 -4.20 -6.96
N LEU A 27 3.24 -4.86 -7.52
CA LEU A 27 4.48 -4.26 -7.99
C LEU A 27 4.43 -3.93 -9.50
N SER A 28 3.24 -3.90 -10.11
CA SER A 28 3.04 -3.50 -11.51
C SER A 28 2.79 -2.00 -11.63
N GLU A 29 3.14 -1.41 -12.78
CA GLU A 29 2.82 -0.01 -13.08
C GLU A 29 1.31 0.25 -13.09
N GLU A 30 0.50 -0.74 -13.49
CA GLU A 30 -0.96 -0.64 -13.53
C GLU A 30 -1.59 -0.41 -12.15
N ASN A 31 -0.96 -0.92 -11.09
CA ASN A 31 -1.42 -0.77 -9.70
C ASN A 31 -0.63 0.25 -8.89
N LYS A 32 0.28 0.99 -9.53
CA LYS A 32 1.11 2.03 -8.90
C LYS A 32 0.27 3.09 -8.20
N ASP A 33 -0.79 3.57 -8.84
CA ASP A 33 -1.70 4.60 -8.28
C ASP A 33 -2.37 4.11 -6.98
N LEU A 34 -2.71 2.82 -6.94
CA LEU A 34 -3.30 2.15 -5.79
C LEU A 34 -2.31 2.06 -4.63
N PHE A 35 -1.05 1.77 -4.96
CA PHE A 35 0.05 1.75 -4.00
C PHE A 35 0.39 3.14 -3.46
N GLU A 36 0.45 4.15 -4.32
CA GLU A 36 0.65 5.55 -3.93
C GLU A 36 -0.50 6.06 -3.07
N GLN A 37 -1.74 5.70 -3.39
CA GLN A 37 -2.88 6.00 -2.53
C GLN A 37 -2.72 5.35 -1.15
N ALA A 38 -2.29 4.08 -1.07
CA ALA A 38 -2.01 3.48 0.23
C ALA A 38 -0.93 4.27 0.99
N MET A 39 0.19 4.62 0.35
CA MET A 39 1.26 5.41 0.97
C MET A 39 0.81 6.79 1.48
N ASN A 40 0.06 7.53 0.66
CA ASN A 40 -0.35 8.90 0.96
C ASN A 40 -1.30 8.99 2.16
N TYR A 41 -2.07 7.93 2.40
CA TYR A 41 -3.10 7.88 3.43
C TYR A 41 -2.75 6.90 4.57
N ALA A 42 -1.53 6.34 4.56
CA ALA A 42 -1.09 5.35 5.53
C ALA A 42 -0.91 5.94 6.94
N PRO A 43 -1.38 5.23 7.98
CA PRO A 43 -0.99 5.51 9.36
C PRO A 43 0.52 5.40 9.54
N LEU A 44 1.10 6.21 10.45
CA LEU A 44 2.54 6.23 10.73
C LEU A 44 3.11 4.82 11.04
N ASP A 45 2.33 3.97 11.69
CA ASP A 45 2.73 2.62 12.08
C ASP A 45 2.90 1.66 10.88
N ILE A 46 2.22 1.93 9.75
CA ILE A 46 2.28 1.10 8.54
C ILE A 46 3.25 1.66 7.48
N GLN A 47 3.58 2.95 7.53
CA GLN A 47 4.50 3.57 6.57
C GLN A 47 5.82 2.80 6.36
N PRO A 48 6.51 2.26 7.38
CA PRO A 48 7.74 1.48 7.17
C PRO A 48 7.54 0.26 6.25
N GLN A 49 6.39 -0.41 6.35
CA GLN A 49 6.08 -1.58 5.53
C GLN A 49 5.84 -1.18 4.07
N LEU A 50 5.12 -0.07 3.85
CA LEU A 50 4.87 0.45 2.50
C LEU A 50 6.16 0.95 1.84
N VAL A 51 7.05 1.60 2.58
CA VAL A 51 8.36 2.03 2.07
C VAL A 51 9.19 0.83 1.61
N ALA A 52 9.16 -0.29 2.35
CA ALA A 52 9.85 -1.50 1.93
C ALA A 52 9.32 -2.07 0.61
N ILE A 53 8.00 -2.05 0.41
CA ILE A 53 7.37 -2.49 -0.84
C ILE A 53 7.69 -1.51 -1.98
N ARG A 54 7.66 -0.18 -1.74
CA ARG A 54 8.09 0.82 -2.73
C ARG A 54 9.53 0.63 -3.16
N LYS A 55 10.43 0.35 -2.21
CA LYS A 55 11.83 0.12 -2.54
C LYS A 55 11.99 -1.11 -3.45
N LYS A 56 11.26 -2.19 -3.19
CA LYS A 56 11.23 -3.36 -4.09
C LYS A 56 10.69 -3.01 -5.48
N TYR A 57 9.65 -2.18 -5.55
CA TYR A 57 9.10 -1.68 -6.81
C TYR A 57 10.14 -0.89 -7.61
N ASP A 58 10.82 0.06 -6.95
CA ASP A 58 11.89 0.88 -7.55
C ASP A 58 13.15 0.05 -7.92
N GLU A 59 13.32 -1.16 -7.36
CA GLU A 59 14.40 -2.08 -7.74
C GLU A 59 14.03 -2.97 -8.93
N LEU A 60 12.73 -3.14 -9.22
CA LEU A 60 12.20 -3.94 -10.33
C LEU A 60 12.07 -3.14 -11.64
N HIS A 61 11.95 -1.81 -11.55
CA HIS A 61 11.76 -0.88 -12.68
C HIS A 61 12.85 0.20 -12.71
#